data_AF-A0A396U024-F1
#
_entry.id   AF-A0A396U024-F1
#
_cell.length_a   1.000
_cell.length_b   1.000
_cell.length_c   1.000
_cell.angle_alpha   90.00
_cell.angle_beta   90.00
_cell.angle_gamma   90.00
#
_symmetry.space_group_name_H-M   'P 1'
#
loop_
_entity.id
_entity.type
_entity.pdbx_description
1 polymer ?
#
loop_
_entity_poly.entity_id
_entity_poly.type
_entity_poly.pdbx_seq_one_letter_code
_entity_poly.pdbx_strand_id
1 'polypeptide(L)'
;MNISSFSHYQKATLFGVLGMGIGFIAFLYNYYMVPSTLFGYEVIAAPAMFALSFFSEETYFIPKMVILLFGQFLGYFFVVLIVMLVHKYQKRFLKS
;
A
#
# COMPACT_ATOMS: atom_id res chain seq x y z
N MET A 1 2.77 -14.24 16.58
CA MET A 1 4.02 -13.98 15.82
C MET A 1 4.73 -12.82 16.50
N ASN A 2 5.97 -12.99 16.95
CA ASN A 2 6.70 -11.90 17.62
C ASN A 2 7.34 -10.99 16.56
N ILE A 3 6.65 -9.90 16.21
CA ILE A 3 7.04 -8.98 15.13
C ILE A 3 8.24 -8.09 15.54
N SER A 4 8.59 -8.05 16.83
CA SER A 4 9.65 -7.19 17.35
C SER A 4 11.05 -7.54 16.80
N SER A 5 11.31 -8.82 16.51
CA SER A 5 12.59 -9.32 16.00
C SER A 5 12.80 -9.14 14.50
N PHE A 6 11.80 -8.65 13.76
CA PHE A 6 11.86 -8.59 12.30
C PHE A 6 12.78 -7.47 11.80
N SER A 7 13.46 -7.75 10.69
CA SER A 7 14.21 -6.74 9.93
C SER A 7 13.27 -5.69 9.34
N HIS A 8 13.82 -4.54 8.96
CA HIS A 8 13.01 -3.46 8.36
C HIS A 8 12.30 -3.92 7.08
N TYR A 9 12.96 -4.72 6.25
CA TYR A 9 12.37 -5.29 5.04
C TYR A 9 11.24 -6.25 5.34
N GLN A 10 11.39 -7.13 6.35
CA GLN A 10 10.32 -8.06 6.75
C GLN A 10 9.08 -7.31 7.26
N LYS A 11 9.28 -6.24 8.04
CA LYS A 11 8.17 -5.40 8.50
C LYS A 11 7.52 -4.68 7.31
N ALA A 12 8.31 -4.06 6.43
CA ALA A 12 7.80 -3.40 5.23
C ALA A 12 7.01 -4.37 4.34
N THR A 13 7.48 -5.61 4.14
CA THR A 13 6.75 -6.65 3.41
C THR A 13 5.42 -6.99 4.08
N LEU A 14 5.40 -7.16 5.41
CA LEU A 14 4.17 -7.41 6.16
C LEU A 14 3.16 -6.28 5.94
N PHE A 15 3.59 -5.03 6.05
CA PHE A 15 2.71 -3.88 5.81
C PHE A 15 2.29 -3.75 4.34
N GLY A 16 3.16 -4.12 3.39
CA GLY A 16 2.80 -4.22 1.97
C GLY A 16 1.67 -5.21 1.72
N VAL A 17 1.77 -6.42 2.30
CA VAL A 17 0.71 -7.44 2.19
C VAL A 17 -0.59 -7.00 2.88
N LEU A 18 -0.50 -6.38 4.06
CA LEU A 18 -1.67 -5.79 4.71
C LEU A 18 -2.30 -4.68 3.86
N GLY A 19 -1.47 -3.85 3.21
CA GLY A 19 -1.90 -2.82 2.27
C GLY A 19 -2.66 -3.38 1.07
N MET A 20 -2.24 -4.54 0.53
CA MET A 20 -3.00 -5.25 -0.51
C MET A 20 -4.41 -5.61 -0.04
N GLY A 21 -4.55 -6.14 1.18
CA GLY A 21 -5.85 -6.50 1.75
C GLY A 21 -6.75 -5.28 1.95
N ILE A 22 -6.19 -4.20 2.50
CA ILE A 22 -6.92 -2.93 2.69
C ILE A 22 -7.37 -2.36 1.33
N GLY A 23 -6.47 -2.31 0.35
CA GLY A 23 -6.77 -1.82 -0.99
C GLY A 23 -7.82 -2.65 -1.71
N PHE A 24 -7.78 -3.98 -1.54
CA PHE A 24 -8.78 -4.88 -2.11
C PHE A 24 -10.16 -4.66 -1.49
N ILE A 25 -10.26 -4.56 -0.16
CA ILE A 25 -11.53 -4.27 0.54
C ILE A 25 -12.07 -2.89 0.13
N ALA A 26 -11.21 -1.88 0.07
CA ALA A 26 -11.58 -0.54 -0.35
C ALA A 26 -12.12 -0.52 -1.79
N PHE A 27 -11.46 -1.24 -2.71
CA PHE A 27 -11.92 -1.42 -4.08
C PHE A 27 -13.28 -2.13 -4.15
N LEU A 28 -13.46 -3.24 -3.44
CA LEU A 28 -14.73 -3.98 -3.41
C LEU A 28 -15.86 -3.11 -2.86
N TYR A 29 -15.61 -2.38 -1.77
CA TYR A 29 -16.60 -1.46 -1.21
C TYR A 29 -17.03 -0.41 -2.24
N ASN A 30 -16.07 0.25 -2.88
CA ASN A 30 -16.34 1.26 -3.91
C ASN A 30 -17.09 0.67 -5.11
N TYR A 31 -16.76 -0.56 -5.50
CA TYR A 31 -17.41 -1.28 -6.61
C TYR A 31 -18.88 -1.62 -6.32
N TYR A 32 -19.22 -2.03 -5.09
CA TYR A 32 -20.58 -2.48 -4.76
C TYR A 32 -21.50 -1.41 -4.16
N MET A 33 -20.96 -0.37 -3.51
CA MET A 33 -21.74 0.54 -2.65
C MET A 33 -22.12 1.87 -3.33
N VAL A 34 -22.18 1.92 -4.66
CA VAL A 34 -22.57 3.12 -5.42
C VAL A 34 -23.96 3.62 -4.97
N PRO A 35 -24.13 4.92 -4.61
CA PRO A 35 -23.19 6.04 -4.82
C PRO A 35 -22.30 6.40 -3.61
N SER A 36 -22.33 5.62 -2.52
CA SER A 36 -21.52 5.92 -1.34
C SER A 36 -20.07 5.47 -1.52
N THR A 37 -19.13 6.38 -1.25
CA THR A 37 -17.70 6.09 -1.24
C THR A 37 -17.19 5.92 0.18
N LEU A 38 -16.26 4.99 0.39
CA LEU A 38 -15.56 4.88 1.67
C LEU A 38 -14.85 6.21 1.98
N PHE A 39 -15.04 6.74 3.19
CA PHE A 39 -14.33 7.93 3.62
C PHE A 39 -12.81 7.70 3.58
N GLY A 40 -12.08 8.59 2.90
CA GLY A 40 -10.63 8.44 2.71
C GLY A 40 -10.22 7.40 1.66
N TYR A 41 -11.16 6.89 0.83
CA TYR A 41 -10.86 5.94 -0.25
C TYR A 41 -9.69 6.39 -1.12
N GLU A 42 -9.68 7.64 -1.56
CA GLU A 42 -8.63 8.20 -2.42
C GLU A 42 -7.25 8.10 -1.79
N VAL A 43 -7.14 8.33 -0.48
CA VAL A 43 -5.86 8.25 0.24
C VAL A 43 -5.44 6.79 0.44
N ILE A 44 -6.38 5.94 0.86
CA ILE A 44 -6.12 4.52 1.14
C ILE A 44 -5.73 3.77 -0.15
N ALA A 45 -6.41 4.07 -1.25
CA ALA A 45 -6.17 3.45 -2.54
C ALA A 45 -5.21 4.24 -3.45
N ALA A 46 -4.65 5.36 -2.98
CA ALA A 46 -3.71 6.19 -3.75
C ALA A 46 -2.58 5.39 -4.42
N PRO A 47 -1.90 4.43 -3.75
CA PRO A 47 -0.84 3.69 -4.41
C PRO A 47 -1.33 2.79 -5.55
N ALA A 48 -2.51 2.21 -5.39
CA ALA A 48 -3.19 1.45 -6.45
C ALA A 48 -3.57 2.36 -7.62
N MET A 49 -4.20 3.51 -7.33
CA MET A 49 -4.62 4.47 -8.35
C MET A 49 -3.43 4.99 -9.15
N PHE A 50 -2.32 5.29 -8.45
CA PHE A 50 -1.08 5.69 -9.09
C PHE A 50 -0.54 4.60 -10.01
N ALA A 51 -0.47 3.35 -9.56
CA ALA A 51 -0.03 2.24 -10.40
C ALA A 51 -0.93 2.02 -11.62
N LEU A 52 -2.25 2.18 -11.43
CA LEU A 52 -3.24 2.06 -12.49
C LEU A 52 -3.20 3.22 -13.50
N SER A 53 -2.76 4.42 -13.10
CA SER A 53 -2.71 5.60 -13.97
C SER A 53 -1.78 5.46 -15.17
N PHE A 54 -0.85 4.49 -15.15
CA PHE A 54 0.03 4.17 -16.28
C PHE A 54 -0.66 3.31 -17.35
N PHE A 55 -1.87 2.82 -17.08
CA PHE A 55 -2.60 1.90 -17.94
C PHE A 55 -3.93 2.52 -18.38
N SER A 56 -4.45 2.05 -19.52
CA SER A 56 -5.73 2.49 -20.04
C SER A 56 -6.89 2.10 -19.11
N GLU A 57 -7.93 2.93 -19.06
CA GLU A 57 -9.19 2.60 -18.37
C GLU A 57 -9.84 1.34 -18.95
N GLU A 58 -9.63 1.05 -20.24
CA GLU A 58 -10.11 -0.12 -20.97
C GLU A 58 -9.34 -1.42 -20.65
N THR A 59 -8.41 -1.38 -19.70
CA THR A 59 -7.67 -2.58 -19.28
C THR A 59 -8.62 -3.63 -18.72
N TYR A 60 -8.52 -4.87 -19.24
CA TYR A 60 -9.29 -6.01 -18.77
C TYR A 60 -9.22 -6.17 -17.24
N PHE A 61 -10.30 -6.70 -16.66
CA PHE A 61 -10.46 -6.77 -15.21
C PHE A 61 -9.29 -7.49 -14.50
N ILE A 62 -8.90 -8.68 -14.96
CA ILE A 62 -7.84 -9.48 -14.32
C ILE A 62 -6.49 -8.72 -14.27
N PRO A 63 -5.94 -8.20 -15.39
CA PRO A 63 -4.70 -7.43 -15.33
C PRO A 63 -4.85 -6.16 -14.50
N LYS A 64 -6.02 -5.49 -14.53
CA LYS A 64 -6.32 -4.33 -13.68
C LYS A 64 -6.21 -4.69 -12.18
N MET A 65 -6.73 -5.84 -11.77
CA MET A 65 -6.64 -6.31 -10.39
C MET A 65 -5.20 -6.66 -9.97
N VAL A 66 -4.40 -7.26 -10.87
CA VAL A 66 -2.99 -7.54 -10.60
C VAL A 66 -2.21 -6.23 -10.38
N ILE A 67 -2.41 -5.24 -11.26
CA ILE A 67 -1.77 -3.92 -11.14
C ILE A 67 -2.21 -3.21 -9.86
N LEU A 68 -3.50 -3.26 -9.52
CA LEU A 68 -4.06 -2.67 -8.30
C LEU A 68 -3.38 -3.24 -7.06
N LEU A 69 -3.36 -4.57 -6.93
CA LEU A 69 -2.78 -5.25 -5.76
C LEU A 69 -1.27 -5.03 -5.70
N PHE A 70 -0.58 -5.08 -6.83
CA PHE A 70 0.86 -4.85 -6.89
C PHE A 70 1.22 -3.40 -6.53
N GLY A 71 0.47 -2.42 -7.06
CA GLY A 71 0.62 -1.01 -6.71
C GLY A 71 0.41 -0.76 -5.22
N GLN A 72 -0.61 -1.39 -4.63
CA GLN A 72 -0.84 -1.32 -3.19
C GLN A 72 0.28 -1.91 -2.36
N PHE A 73 0.77 -3.09 -2.74
CA PHE A 73 1.91 -3.71 -2.09
C PHE A 73 3.12 -2.76 -2.09
N LEU A 74 3.49 -2.26 -3.26
CA LEU A 74 4.66 -1.38 -3.41
C LEU A 74 4.51 -0.08 -2.62
N GLY A 75 3.34 0.56 -2.67
CA GLY A 75 3.08 1.79 -1.94
C GLY A 75 3.29 1.64 -0.44
N TYR A 76 2.57 0.71 0.17
CA TYR A 76 2.68 0.46 1.62
C TYR A 76 4.08 -0.03 2.01
N PHE A 77 4.70 -0.89 1.18
CA PHE A 77 6.06 -1.36 1.39
C PHE A 77 7.05 -0.19 1.44
N PHE A 78 7.05 0.68 0.43
CA PHE A 78 8.01 1.79 0.34
C PHE A 78 7.78 2.84 1.41
N VAL A 79 6.52 3.21 1.70
CA VAL A 79 6.20 4.16 2.77
C VAL A 79 6.77 3.68 4.10
N VAL A 80 6.50 2.43 4.47
CA VAL A 80 6.99 1.88 5.74
C VAL A 80 8.51 1.74 5.76
N LEU A 81 9.11 1.29 4.66
CA LEU A 81 10.56 1.16 4.56
C LEU A 81 11.25 2.53 4.71
N ILE A 82 10.77 3.56 4.02
CA ILE A 82 11.32 4.92 4.10
C ILE A 82 11.21 5.44 5.53
N VAL A 83 10.04 5.32 6.17
CA VAL A 83 9.83 5.75 7.57
C VAL A 83 10.83 5.06 8.51
N MET A 84 11.00 3.75 8.38
CA MET A 84 11.94 2.99 9.22
C MET A 84 13.40 3.37 8.96
N LEU A 85 13.78 3.62 7.71
CA LEU A 85 15.12 4.07 7.36
C LEU A 85 15.39 5.47 7.92
N VAL A 86 14.50 6.44 7.69
CA VAL A 86 14.63 7.80 8.21
C VAL A 86 14.73 7.79 9.74
N HIS A 87 13.90 7.01 10.43
CA HIS A 87 13.96 6.89 11.88
C HIS A 87 15.29 6.30 12.38
N LYS A 88 15.85 5.31 11.65
CA LYS A 88 17.19 4.76 11.94
C LYS A 88 18.28 5.82 11.76
N TYR A 89 18.23 6.60 10.69
CA TYR A 89 19.20 7.68 10.43
C TYR A 89 19.14 8.77 11.49
N GLN A 90 17.94 9.23 11.88
CA GLN A 90 17.76 10.21 12.94
C GLN A 90 18.33 9.73 14.29
N LYS A 91 18.05 8.49 14.69
CA LYS A 91 18.61 7.90 15.92
C LYS A 91 20.13 7.79 15.89
N ARG A 92 20.73 7.57 14.72
CA ARG A 92 22.19 7.52 14.57
C ARG A 92 22.81 8.90 14.67
N PHE A 93 22.18 9.91 14.08
CA PHE A 93 22.64 11.30 14.14
C PHE A 93 22.58 11.88 15.57
N LEU A 94 21.48 11.64 16.29
CA LEU A 94 21.30 12.14 17.66
C LEU A 94 22.17 11.44 18.72
N LYS A 95 22.84 10.35 18.37
CA LYS A 95 23.79 9.63 19.25
C LYS A 95 25.25 9.99 18.98
N SER A 96 25.52 10.79 17.94
CA SER A 96 26.83 11.38 17.64
C SER A 96 26.95 12.74 18.31
#